data_AF-A0A9D8XLU7-F1
#
_entry.id   AF-A0A9D8XLU7-F1
#
_cell.length_a   1.000
_cell.length_b   1.000
_cell.length_c   1.000
_cell.angle_alpha   90.00
_cell.angle_beta   90.00
_cell.angle_gamma   90.00
#
_symmetry.space_group_name_H-M   'P 1'
#
loop_
_entity.id
_entity.type
_entity.pdbx_description
1 polymer ?
#
loop_
_entity_poly.entity_id
_entity_poly.type
_entity_poly.pdbx_seq_one_letter_code
_entity_poly.pdbx_strand_id
1 'polypeptide(L)'
;DQELLRLVDIATPHIAGYAIDGKANGSTMSVQAIARFFSIEDLYHWTAGPLPESTPPYDILLDDAALRQSPESFEALRPQAAITKVLSQCGL
;
A
#
# COMPACT_ATOMS: atom_id res chain seq x y z
N ASP A 1 16.91 13.51 7.71
CA ASP A 1 17.69 13.96 8.88
C ASP A 1 18.01 12.72 9.72
N GLN A 2 19.30 12.39 9.84
CA GLN A 2 19.73 11.19 10.56
C GLN A 2 19.66 11.36 12.08
N GLU A 3 19.67 12.59 12.60
CA GLU A 3 19.51 12.83 14.04
C GLU A 3 18.09 12.46 14.46
N LEU A 4 17.08 12.93 13.71
CA LEU A 4 15.69 12.57 13.95
C LEU A 4 15.44 11.06 13.80
N LEU A 5 16.05 10.40 12.81
CA LEU A 5 15.91 8.96 12.62
C LEU A 5 16.38 8.16 13.85
N ARG A 6 17.39 8.63 14.59
CA ARG A 6 17.88 7.97 15.81
C ARG A 6 17.00 8.19 17.03
N LEU A 7 16.11 9.18 17.01
CA LEU A 7 15.27 9.53 18.16
C LEU A 7 13.89 8.87 18.13
N VAL A 8 13.44 8.38 16.98
CA VAL A 8 12.13 7.77 16.82
C VAL A 8 12.17 6.25 17.06
N ASP A 9 11.11 5.71 17.66
CA ASP A 9 10.98 4.28 17.93
C ASP A 9 10.88 3.46 16.62
N ILE A 10 10.15 3.99 15.63
CA ILE A 10 9.92 3.36 14.33
C ILE A 10 9.98 4.42 13.23
N ALA A 11 10.69 4.13 12.14
CA ALA A 11 10.76 4.96 10.94
C ALA A 11 10.64 4.08 9.69
N THR A 12 9.76 4.43 8.75
CA THR A 12 9.66 3.72 7.46
C THR A 12 9.73 4.70 6.30
N PRO A 13 10.17 4.28 5.09
CA PRO A 13 10.38 5.17 3.96
C PRO A 13 9.07 5.57 3.25
N HIS A 14 8.09 6.10 4.00
CA HIS A 14 6.77 6.51 3.51
C HIS A 14 6.01 5.41 2.76
N ILE A 15 5.92 4.23 3.37
CA ILE A 15 5.32 3.02 2.77
C ILE A 15 4.01 2.57 3.43
N ALA A 16 3.54 3.29 4.46
CA ALA A 16 2.34 2.91 5.22
C ALA A 16 1.08 2.74 4.34
N GLY A 17 1.01 3.43 3.20
CA GLY A 17 -0.09 3.34 2.23
C GLY A 17 0.08 2.29 1.12
N TYR A 18 1.13 1.47 1.12
CA TYR A 18 1.47 0.57 0.00
C TYR A 18 0.71 -0.77 0.03
N ALA A 19 -0.45 -0.83 0.69
CA ALA A 19 -1.28 -2.02 0.69
C ALA A 19 -1.82 -2.35 -0.73
N ILE A 20 -1.93 -3.64 -1.05
CA ILE A 20 -2.42 -4.17 -2.33
C ILE A 20 -3.85 -3.67 -2.56
N ASP A 21 -4.71 -3.82 -1.56
CA ASP A 21 -6.08 -3.36 -1.66
C ASP A 21 -6.16 -1.84 -1.73
N GLY A 22 -5.26 -1.12 -1.07
CA GLY A 22 -5.19 0.35 -1.13
C GLY A 22 -5.01 0.83 -2.58
N LYS A 23 -4.08 0.21 -3.32
CA LYS A 23 -3.87 0.53 -4.74
C LYS A 23 -5.06 0.11 -5.61
N ALA A 24 -5.63 -1.07 -5.36
CA ALA A 24 -6.78 -1.56 -6.11
C ALA A 24 -8.06 -0.73 -5.88
N ASN A 25 -8.27 -0.26 -4.65
CA ASN A 25 -9.38 0.62 -4.29
C ASN A 25 -9.29 1.96 -5.01
N GLY A 26 -8.08 2.54 -5.14
CA GLY A 26 -7.89 3.78 -5.91
C GLY A 26 -8.37 3.66 -7.35
N SER A 27 -7.99 2.59 -8.05
CA SER A 27 -8.47 2.30 -9.41
C SER A 27 -9.97 2.03 -9.44
N THR A 28 -10.48 1.22 -8.50
CA THR A 28 -11.90 0.88 -8.38
C THR A 28 -12.78 2.13 -8.23
N MET A 29 -12.41 3.02 -7.30
CA MET A 29 -13.12 4.28 -7.08
C MET A 29 -13.09 5.17 -8.32
N SER A 30 -11.95 5.26 -8.99
CA SER A 30 -11.79 6.10 -10.19
C SER A 30 -12.67 5.62 -11.34
N VAL A 31 -12.65 4.31 -11.64
CA VAL A 31 -13.47 3.72 -12.70
C VAL A 31 -14.96 3.87 -12.39
N GLN A 32 -15.38 3.55 -11.16
CA GLN A 32 -16.78 3.68 -10.77
C GLN A 32 -17.27 5.13 -10.81
N ALA A 33 -16.43 6.10 -10.45
CA ALA A 33 -16.77 7.52 -10.52
C ALA A 33 -16.99 7.98 -11.97
N ILE A 34 -16.09 7.61 -12.88
CA ILE A 34 -16.22 7.90 -14.32
C ILE A 34 -17.45 7.21 -14.91
N ALA A 35 -17.66 5.93 -14.55
CA ALA A 35 -18.82 5.17 -14.99
C ALA A 35 -20.12 5.87 -14.63
N ARG A 36 -20.28 6.30 -13.36
CA ARG A 36 -21.47 7.03 -12.88
C ARG A 36 -21.63 8.38 -13.57
N PHE A 37 -20.55 9.12 -13.78
CA PHE A 37 -20.60 10.41 -14.46
C PHE A 37 -21.13 10.31 -15.90
N PHE A 38 -20.73 9.26 -16.63
CA PHE A 38 -21.16 9.02 -18.02
C PHE A 38 -22.33 8.05 -18.17
N SER A 39 -22.93 7.58 -17.06
CA SER A 39 -23.99 6.57 -17.06
C SER A 39 -23.64 5.25 -17.77
N ILE A 40 -22.40 4.78 -17.60
CA ILE A 40 -21.93 3.48 -18.13
C ILE A 40 -22.25 2.40 -17.08
N GLU A 41 -23.47 1.90 -17.08
CA GLU A 41 -24.00 1.00 -16.04
C GLU A 41 -23.17 -0.28 -15.84
N ASP A 42 -22.65 -0.86 -16.92
CA ASP A 42 -21.81 -2.06 -16.90
C ASP A 42 -20.55 -1.91 -16.02
N LEU A 43 -20.13 -0.68 -15.72
CA LEU A 43 -18.93 -0.39 -14.93
C LEU A 43 -19.23 0.14 -13.52
N TYR A 44 -20.49 0.25 -13.10
CA TYR A 44 -20.85 0.78 -11.78
C TYR A 44 -20.31 -0.05 -10.61
N HIS A 45 -20.12 -1.34 -10.83
CA HIS A 45 -19.60 -2.29 -9.86
C HIS A 45 -18.27 -2.90 -10.30
N TRP A 46 -17.58 -2.27 -11.25
CA TRP A 46 -16.26 -2.71 -11.68
C TRP A 46 -15.29 -2.70 -10.48
N THR A 47 -14.41 -3.71 -10.43
CA THR A 47 -13.36 -3.85 -9.41
C THR A 47 -12.01 -4.16 -10.06
N ALA A 48 -10.93 -3.64 -9.48
CA ALA A 48 -9.58 -3.87 -9.97
C ALA A 48 -9.07 -5.29 -9.65
N GLY A 49 -9.36 -6.23 -10.56
CA GLY A 49 -8.80 -7.59 -10.60
C GLY A 49 -9.14 -8.50 -9.41
N PRO A 50 -8.84 -9.80 -9.49
CA PRO A 50 -8.79 -10.64 -8.30
C PRO A 50 -7.51 -10.30 -7.51
N LEU A 51 -7.70 -9.88 -6.27
CA LEU A 51 -6.59 -9.70 -5.33
C LEU A 51 -6.27 -11.04 -4.65
N PRO A 52 -5.03 -11.28 -4.21
CA PRO A 52 -4.73 -12.45 -3.40
C PRO A 52 -5.64 -12.50 -2.17
N GLU A 53 -6.13 -13.69 -1.84
CA GLU A 53 -7.02 -13.89 -0.68
C GLU A 53 -6.31 -13.56 0.63
N SER A 54 -5.03 -13.92 0.71
CA SER A 54 -4.15 -13.61 1.84
C SER A 54 -2.76 -13.21 1.37
N THR A 55 -2.08 -12.43 2.21
CA THR A 55 -0.66 -12.14 2.11
C THR A 55 0.02 -12.62 3.38
N PRO A 56 1.34 -12.88 3.36
CA PRO A 56 2.09 -13.08 4.59
C PRO A 56 1.87 -11.90 5.55
N PRO A 57 1.95 -12.13 6.87
CA PRO A 57 1.89 -11.06 7.86
C PRO A 57 2.94 -10.00 7.55
N TYR A 58 2.54 -8.75 7.60
CA TYR A 58 3.44 -7.63 7.38
C TYR A 58 4.11 -7.22 8.69
N ASP A 59 5.43 -7.25 8.72
CA ASP A 59 6.24 -6.81 9.86
C ASP A 59 6.91 -5.46 9.54
N ILE A 60 6.40 -4.41 10.18
CA ILE A 60 6.89 -3.04 10.01
C ILE A 60 8.34 -2.85 10.47
N LEU A 61 8.84 -3.73 11.35
CA LEU A 61 10.21 -3.64 11.86
C LEU A 61 11.26 -4.03 10.81
N LEU A 62 10.88 -4.81 9.80
CA LEU A 62 11.76 -5.12 8.68
C LEU A 62 12.07 -3.88 7.85
N ASP A 63 11.07 -3.03 7.62
CA ASP A 63 11.24 -1.79 6.86
C ASP A 63 11.97 -0.71 7.66
N ASP A 64 11.74 -0.65 8.98
CA ASP A 64 12.53 0.20 9.89
C ASP A 64 14.01 -0.20 9.88
N ALA A 65 14.30 -1.50 10.03
CA ALA A 65 15.67 -2.00 10.00
C ALA A 65 16.36 -1.69 8.65
N ALA A 66 15.66 -1.90 7.53
CA ALA A 66 16.19 -1.59 6.20
C ALA A 66 16.51 -0.09 6.04
N LEU A 67 15.61 0.80 6.49
CA LEU A 67 15.84 2.24 6.43
C LEU A 67 17.01 2.69 7.32
N ARG A 68 17.15 2.10 8.51
CA ARG A 68 18.28 2.40 9.42
C ARG A 68 19.62 1.90 8.87
N GLN A 69 19.63 0.78 8.17
CA GLN A 69 20.84 0.20 7.59
C GLN A 69 21.43 1.07 6.47
N SER A 70 20.57 1.68 5.65
CA SER A 70 20.98 2.56 4.53
C SER A 70 20.02 3.75 4.36
N PRO A 71 20.09 4.79 5.21
CA PRO A 71 19.17 5.93 5.12
C PRO A 71 19.21 6.67 3.77
N GLU A 72 20.36 6.64 3.08
CA GLU A 72 20.56 7.21 1.74
C GLU A 72 19.79 6.50 0.64
N SER A 73 19.36 5.25 0.85
CA SER A 73 18.59 4.47 -0.12
C SER A 73 17.08 4.65 0.02
N PHE A 74 16.63 5.71 0.71
CA PHE A 74 15.21 6.01 1.00
C PHE A 74 14.26 5.77 -0.18
N GLU A 75 14.56 6.35 -1.36
CA GLU A 75 13.71 6.17 -2.55
C GLU A 75 13.76 4.75 -3.12
N ALA A 76 14.91 4.08 -3.02
CA ALA A 76 15.07 2.70 -3.48
C ALA A 76 14.39 1.68 -2.56
N LEU A 77 14.23 2.02 -1.27
CA LEU A 77 13.48 1.20 -0.30
C LEU A 77 11.97 1.32 -0.45
N ARG A 78 11.48 2.27 -1.26
CA ARG A 78 10.05 2.36 -1.58
C ARG A 78 9.68 1.20 -2.52
N PRO A 79 8.75 0.31 -2.10
CA PRO A 79 8.33 -0.81 -2.93
C PRO A 79 7.75 -0.32 -4.26
N GLN A 80 8.21 -0.84 -5.38
CA GLN A 80 7.60 -0.50 -6.67
C GLN A 80 6.17 -1.06 -6.78
N ALA A 81 5.95 -2.23 -6.17
CA ALA A 81 4.66 -2.90 -6.08
C ALA A 81 4.03 -2.72 -4.68
N ALA A 82 2.77 -3.12 -4.54
CA ALA A 82 2.13 -3.15 -3.23
C ALA A 82 2.65 -4.33 -2.37
N ILE A 83 2.67 -4.15 -1.05
CA ILE A 83 3.42 -5.00 -0.11
C ILE A 83 2.56 -6.00 0.67
N THR A 84 1.32 -5.63 1.03
CA THR A 84 0.48 -6.47 1.90
C THR A 84 -1.00 -6.16 1.74
N LYS A 85 -1.87 -7.04 2.23
CA LYS A 85 -3.31 -6.83 2.32
C LYS A 85 -3.67 -6.08 3.61
N VAL A 86 -4.74 -5.26 3.57
CA VAL A 86 -5.28 -4.67 4.80
C VAL A 86 -5.94 -5.78 5.62
N LEU A 87 -5.64 -5.86 6.92
CA LEU A 87 -6.10 -6.96 7.79
C LEU A 87 -7.61 -7.19 7.78
N SER A 88 -8.41 -6.12 7.70
CA SER A 88 -9.89 -6.22 7.63
C SER A 88 -10.40 -6.86 6.32
N GLN A 89 -9.52 -7.07 5.34
CA GLN A 89 -9.82 -7.65 4.04
C GLN A 89 -9.16 -9.04 3.84
N CYS A 90 -8.34 -9.48 4.79
CA CYS A 90 -8.02 -10.89 4.97
C CYS A 90 -9.24 -11.54 5.62
N GLY A 91 -9.79 -12.62 5.04
CA GLY A 91 -11.00 -13.29 5.54
C GLY A 91 -10.80 -14.08 6.84
N LEU A 92 -10.20 -13.45 7.86
CA LEU A 92 -9.95 -13.96 9.20
C LEU A 92 -11.17 -13.82 10.10
#